data_AF-A0A815WQ02-F1
#
_entry.id   AF-A0A815WQ02-F1
#
_cell.length_a   1.000
_cell.length_b   1.000
_cell.length_c   1.000
_cell.angle_alpha   90.00
_cell.angle_beta   90.00
_cell.angle_gamma   90.00
#
_symmetry.space_group_name_H-M   'P 1'
#
loop_
_entity.id
_entity.type
_entity.pdbx_description
1 polymer ?
#
loop_
_entity_poly.entity_id
_entity_poly.type
_entity_poly.pdbx_seq_one_letter_code
_entity_poly.pdbx_strand_id
1 'polypeptide(L)'
;MAALRSPFFKENVTLLGLCKRFDELDYAPLPSKLYSLDFRGLVSHCLTLEPKGRPVIAEVTQLSMTMYNKFLNESSTSSTLTSTDSNTSDSGFGSA
;
A
#
# COMPACT_ATOMS: atom_id res chain seq x y z
N MET A 1 -11.36 -2.03 -6.73
CA MET A 1 -11.33 -0.88 -5.79
C MET A 1 -10.63 -1.31 -4.53
N ALA A 2 -9.66 -0.55 -4.01
CA ALA A 2 -8.92 -0.91 -2.80
C ALA A 2 -9.81 -0.95 -1.53
N ALA A 3 -10.66 0.06 -1.33
CA ALA A 3 -11.57 0.14 -0.17
C ALA A 3 -12.94 -0.54 -0.39
N LEU A 4 -13.17 -1.18 -1.55
CA LEU A 4 -14.45 -1.77 -1.96
C LEU A 4 -15.67 -0.81 -2.00
N ARG A 5 -15.50 0.45 -1.64
CA ARG A 5 -16.48 1.55 -1.76
C ARG A 5 -15.79 2.78 -2.37
N SER A 6 -16.57 3.62 -3.05
CA SER A 6 -16.05 4.90 -3.55
C SER A 6 -15.63 5.80 -2.37
N PRO A 7 -14.52 6.57 -2.50
CA PRO A 7 -14.04 7.45 -1.42
C PRO A 7 -15.10 8.42 -0.89
N PHE A 8 -16.01 8.89 -1.74
CA PHE A 8 -17.08 9.84 -1.40
C PHE A 8 -18.44 9.17 -1.19
N PHE A 9 -18.48 7.84 -1.09
CA PHE A 9 -19.72 7.10 -0.98
C PHE A 9 -20.38 7.34 0.38
N LYS A 10 -21.63 7.81 0.35
CA LYS A 10 -22.55 7.80 1.49
C LYS A 10 -23.95 7.49 1.00
N GLU A 11 -24.70 6.80 1.84
CA GLU A 11 -26.09 6.49 1.57
C GLU A 11 -26.94 7.77 1.51
N ASN A 12 -27.85 7.85 0.53
CA ASN A 12 -28.80 8.95 0.33
C ASN A 12 -28.19 10.36 0.22
N VAL A 13 -27.15 10.52 -0.61
CA VAL A 13 -26.56 11.84 -0.90
C VAL A 13 -27.07 12.44 -2.20
N THR A 14 -27.54 13.68 -2.13
CA THR A 14 -27.87 14.50 -3.30
C THR A 14 -26.59 15.02 -3.98
N LEU A 15 -26.65 15.38 -5.26
CA LEU A 15 -25.50 15.93 -5.99
C LEU A 15 -24.85 17.11 -5.26
N LEU A 16 -25.67 18.01 -4.69
CA LEU A 16 -25.17 19.14 -3.90
C LEU A 16 -24.40 18.69 -2.64
N GLY A 17 -24.89 17.67 -1.95
CA GLY A 17 -24.21 17.07 -0.80
C GLY A 17 -22.93 16.34 -1.19
N LEU A 18 -22.83 15.84 -2.43
CA LEU A 18 -21.61 15.24 -2.98
C LEU A 18 -20.58 16.34 -3.31
N CYS A 19 -21.00 17.43 -3.96
CA CYS A 19 -20.14 18.56 -4.29
C CYS A 19 -19.43 19.14 -3.06
N LYS A 20 -20.17 19.37 -1.96
CA LYS A 20 -19.58 19.88 -0.71
C LYS A 20 -18.48 18.98 -0.15
N ARG A 21 -18.56 17.66 -0.35
CA ARG A 21 -17.52 16.74 0.13
C ARG A 21 -16.28 16.71 -0.73
N PHE A 22 -16.39 17.06 -2.02
CA PHE A 22 -15.20 17.30 -2.81
C PHE A 22 -14.43 18.49 -2.26
N ASP A 23 -15.13 19.58 -1.90
CA ASP A 23 -14.51 20.76 -1.29
C ASP A 23 -13.85 20.45 0.06
N GLU A 24 -14.46 19.58 0.87
CA GLU A 24 -13.94 19.16 2.18
C GLU A 24 -12.86 18.06 2.08
N LEU A 25 -12.69 17.41 0.92
CA LEU A 25 -11.86 16.21 0.71
C LEU A 25 -12.07 15.14 1.81
N ASP A 26 -13.28 15.04 2.33
CA ASP A 26 -13.62 14.16 3.45
C ASP A 26 -13.85 12.73 2.95
N TYR A 27 -12.75 11.97 2.87
CA TYR A 27 -12.76 10.54 2.58
C TYR A 27 -11.93 9.76 3.61
N ALA A 28 -12.38 8.55 3.94
CA ALA A 28 -11.65 7.68 4.87
C ALA A 28 -10.30 7.25 4.24
N PRO A 29 -9.16 7.44 4.93
CA PRO A 29 -7.88 7.03 4.41
C PRO A 29 -7.78 5.50 4.34
N LEU A 30 -7.06 5.00 3.34
CA LEU A 30 -6.82 3.58 3.16
C LEU A 30 -6.04 2.98 4.35
N PRO A 31 -6.36 1.76 4.80
CA PRO A 31 -5.67 1.11 5.92
C PRO A 31 -4.18 0.98 5.66
N SER A 32 -3.36 1.55 6.55
CA SER A 32 -1.88 1.51 6.45
C SER A 32 -1.29 0.11 6.59
N LYS A 33 -2.04 -0.84 7.18
CA LYS A 33 -1.64 -2.23 7.36
C LYS A 33 -1.72 -3.06 6.08
N LEU A 34 -2.58 -2.67 5.13
CA LEU A 34 -2.85 -3.45 3.92
C LEU A 34 -2.21 -2.82 2.67
N TYR A 35 -1.99 -1.51 2.70
CA TYR A 35 -1.53 -0.76 1.54
C TYR A 35 -0.27 0.05 1.84
N SER A 36 0.71 -0.05 0.94
CA SER A 36 1.95 0.71 1.01
C SER A 36 1.70 2.21 1.06
N LEU A 37 2.63 2.95 1.67
CA LEU A 37 2.56 4.41 1.68
C LEU A 37 2.54 4.98 0.26
N ASP A 38 3.33 4.40 -0.64
CA ASP A 38 3.43 4.82 -2.04
C ASP A 38 2.07 4.72 -2.75
N PHE A 39 1.33 3.63 -2.53
CA PHE A 39 0.01 3.45 -3.15
C PHE A 39 -1.02 4.43 -2.57
N ARG A 40 -1.01 4.64 -1.24
CA ARG A 40 -1.90 5.59 -0.57
C ARG A 40 -1.61 7.02 -1.00
N GLY A 41 -0.32 7.37 -1.15
CA GLY A 41 0.14 8.64 -1.66
C GLY A 41 -0.32 8.88 -3.09
N LEU A 42 -0.18 7.90 -3.98
CA LEU A 42 -0.65 7.99 -5.36
C LEU A 42 -2.16 8.25 -5.43
N VAL A 43 -2.96 7.52 -4.66
CA VAL A 43 -4.42 7.73 -4.58
C VAL A 43 -4.74 9.14 -4.09
N SER A 44 -4.04 9.63 -3.07
CA SER A 44 -4.25 10.99 -2.54
C SER A 44 -3.94 12.06 -3.59
N HIS A 45 -2.84 11.94 -4.33
CA HIS A 45 -2.46 12.90 -5.35
C HIS A 45 -3.46 12.93 -6.51
N CYS A 46 -3.99 11.77 -6.91
CA CYS A 46 -5.03 11.67 -7.94
C CYS A 46 -6.37 12.29 -7.52
N LEU A 47 -6.68 12.33 -6.21
CA LEU A 47 -7.92 12.88 -5.67
C LEU A 47 -7.85 14.37 -5.34
N THR A 48 -6.72 15.04 -5.58
CA THR A 48 -6.53 16.47 -5.33
C THR A 48 -7.54 17.32 -6.11
N LEU A 49 -8.15 18.33 -5.47
CA LEU A 49 -9.11 19.24 -6.11
C LEU A 49 -8.48 20.00 -7.28
N GLU A 50 -7.28 20.53 -7.08
CA GLU A 50 -6.52 21.27 -8.09
C GLU A 50 -6.06 20.34 -9.24
N PRO A 51 -6.50 20.59 -10.49
CA PRO A 51 -6.10 19.77 -11.63
C PRO A 51 -4.59 19.80 -11.88
N LYS A 52 -3.92 20.92 -11.57
CA LYS A 52 -2.48 21.10 -11.73
C LYS A 52 -1.64 20.30 -10.73
N GLY A 53 -2.24 19.92 -9.59
CA GLY A 53 -1.59 19.09 -8.58
C GLY A 53 -1.73 17.59 -8.87
N ARG A 54 -2.46 17.20 -9.92
CA ARG A 54 -2.66 15.79 -10.27
C ARG A 54 -1.49 15.28 -11.12
N PRO A 55 -1.01 14.06 -10.85
CA PRO A 55 0.06 13.45 -11.62
C PRO A 55 -0.40 13.18 -13.06
N VAL A 56 0.55 13.23 -13.98
CA VAL A 56 0.30 12.90 -15.39
C VAL A 56 0.13 11.38 -15.50
N ILE A 57 -0.68 10.92 -16.46
CA ILE A 57 -0.92 9.48 -16.66
C ILE A 57 0.38 8.66 -16.81
N ALA A 58 1.40 9.23 -17.45
CA ALA A 58 2.71 8.58 -17.60
C ALA A 58 3.37 8.28 -16.25
N GLU A 59 3.30 9.22 -15.29
CA GLU A 59 3.85 9.06 -13.94
C GLU A 59 3.09 7.98 -13.17
N VAL A 60 1.76 7.95 -13.30
CA VAL A 60 0.89 6.92 -12.70
C VAL A 60 1.25 5.54 -13.25
N THR A 61 1.42 5.41 -14.57
CA THR A 61 1.80 4.15 -15.21
C THR A 61 3.18 3.67 -14.76
N GLN A 62 4.17 4.57 -14.73
CA GLN A 62 5.52 4.25 -14.29
C GLN A 62 5.54 3.73 -12.84
N LEU A 63 4.90 4.46 -11.93
CA LEU A 63 4.84 4.08 -10.52
C LEU A 63 4.09 2.75 -10.32
N SER A 64 2.99 2.55 -11.06
CA SER A 64 2.22 1.30 -11.02
C SER A 64 3.07 0.10 -11.47
N MET A 65 3.87 0.26 -12.53
CA MET A 65 4.75 -0.79 -13.02
C MET A 65 5.87 -1.11 -12.02
N THR A 66 6.45 -0.09 -11.38
CA THR A 66 7.43 -0.27 -10.30
C THR A 66 6.84 -1.04 -9.12
N MET A 67 5.64 -0.66 -8.66
CA MET A 67 4.94 -1.36 -7.57
C MET A 67 4.61 -2.82 -7.93
N TYR A 68 4.15 -3.05 -9.16
CA TYR A 68 3.81 -4.38 -9.65
C TYR A 68 5.04 -5.30 -9.70
N ASN A 69 6.16 -4.81 -10.23
CA ASN A 69 7.41 -5.57 -10.26
C ASN A 69 7.91 -5.90 -8.85
N LYS A 70 7.80 -4.95 -7.91
CA LYS A 70 8.14 -5.19 -6.50
C LYS A 70 7.27 -6.29 -5.89
N PHE A 71 5.96 -6.25 -6.12
CA PHE A 71 5.02 -7.25 -5.64
C PHE A 71 5.34 -8.66 -6.17
N LEU A 72 5.67 -8.78 -7.46
CA LEU A 72 6.09 -10.05 -8.06
C LEU A 72 7.40 -10.57 -7.47
N ASN A 73 8.36 -9.68 -7.21
CA ASN A 73 9.65 -10.08 -6.65
C ASN A 73 9.52 -10.54 -5.19
N GLU A 74 8.68 -9.89 -4.38
CA GLU A 74 8.35 -10.31 -3.01
C GLU A 74 7.63 -11.67 -2.98
N SER A 75 6.77 -11.96 -3.96
CA SER A 75 6.12 -13.27 -4.09
C SER A 75 7.09 -14.41 -4.44
N SER A 76 8.30 -14.09 -4.94
CA SER A 76 9.35 -15.07 -5.27
C SER A 76 10.28 -15.38 -4.08
N THR A 77 10.29 -14.55 -3.04
CA THR A 77 11.21 -14.67 -1.89
C THR A 77 10.61 -15.36 -0.65
N SER A 78 9.35 -15.80 -0.69
CA SER A 78 8.68 -16.47 0.46
C SER A 78 9.08 -17.94 0.68
N SER A 79 10.01 -18.49 -0.11
CA SER A 79 10.61 -19.80 0.13
C SER A 79 12.09 -19.68 0.52
N THR A 80 12.36 -19.11 1.69
CA THR A 80 13.54 -19.48 2.48
C THR A 80 13.11 -19.71 3.91
N LEU A 81 12.79 -20.99 4.16
CA LEU A 81 12.68 -21.59 5.47
C LEU A 81 13.95 -21.28 6.27
N THR A 82 13.83 -20.56 7.39
CA THR A 82 14.81 -20.74 8.48
C THR A 82 14.33 -21.91 9.31
N SER A 83 14.60 -23.12 8.81
CA SER A 83 14.56 -24.32 9.62
C SER A 83 15.64 -24.19 10.70
N THR A 84 15.22 -24.36 11.94
CA THR A 84 16.07 -24.75 13.06
C THR A 84 16.84 -26.01 12.70
N ASP A 85 18.16 -26.00 12.84
CA ASP A 85 18.93 -27.22 13.08
C ASP A 85 20.01 -26.97 14.14
N SER A 86 19.67 -27.44 15.33
CA SER A 86 20.57 -27.83 16.39
C SER A 86 21.33 -29.11 15.98
N ASN A 87 22.65 -29.06 15.81
CA ASN A 87 23.58 -30.10 16.33
C ASN A 87 25.06 -29.74 16.06
N THR A 88 25.88 -29.66 17.10
CA THR A 88 27.24 -30.27 17.13
C THR A 88 27.65 -30.40 18.61
N SER A 89 27.26 -31.54 19.17
CA SER A 89 28.03 -32.42 20.06
C SER A 89 29.41 -31.96 20.59
N ASP A 90 29.50 -31.91 21.91
CA ASP A 90 30.39 -32.75 22.76
C ASP A 90 31.88 -32.87 22.41
N SER A 91 32.74 -32.34 23.30
CA SER A 91 33.83 -33.10 23.93
C SER A 91 34.54 -32.25 24.99
N GLY A 92 34.58 -32.76 26.22
CA GLY A 92 35.33 -32.16 27.32
C GLY A 92 36.83 -32.46 27.27
N PHE A 93 37.63 -31.61 27.92
CA PHE A 93 38.88 -32.02 28.58
C PHE A 93 39.29 -30.96 29.63
N GLY A 94 39.62 -31.42 30.83
CA GLY A 94 40.07 -30.57 31.94
C GLY A 94 41.59 -30.44 32.05
N SER A 95 41.98 -29.69 33.09
CA SER A 95 43.32 -29.58 33.71
C SER A 95 44.32 -28.59 33.08
N ALA A 96 44.63 -27.52 33.82
CA ALA A 96 45.87 -27.40 34.60
C ALA A 96 45.70 -26.30 35.67
#